data_AF-A0AAD5J040-F1
#
_entry.id   AF-A0AAD5J040-F1
#
_cell.length_a   1.000
_cell.length_b   1.000
_cell.length_c   1.000
_cell.angle_alpha   90.00
_cell.angle_beta   90.00
_cell.angle_gamma   90.00
#
_symmetry.space_group_name_H-M   'P 1'
#
loop_
_entity.id
_entity.type
_entity.pdbx_description
1 polymer ?
#
loop_
_entity_poly.entity_id
_entity_poly.type
_entity_poly.pdbx_seq_one_letter_code
_entity_poly.pdbx_strand_id
1 'polypeptide(L)'
;MATKMYRKYDKYWADFSVILAIALILDPRYKMTFVEFAYKKVYGSESVKLENVRTKLLSLFNEYMMHSTRSTRRVTSNSLPRGSGSHESENITTSSMNATILSLDLLEEYESFERYEDTSLLNQKT
;
A
#
# COMPACT_ATOMS: atom_id res chain seq x y z
N MET A 1 -24.79 29.63 -11.44
CA MET A 1 -24.77 28.29 -10.80
C MET A 1 -23.37 27.70 -10.71
N ALA A 2 -22.55 27.76 -11.77
CA ALA A 2 -21.20 27.21 -11.80
C ALA A 2 -20.29 27.67 -10.62
N THR A 3 -20.36 28.94 -10.24
CA THR A 3 -19.58 29.51 -9.13
C THR A 3 -19.84 28.86 -7.77
N LYS A 4 -21.08 28.45 -7.48
CA LYS A 4 -21.41 27.75 -6.22
C LYS A 4 -20.88 26.31 -6.21
N MET A 5 -20.82 25.65 -7.37
CA MET A 5 -20.27 24.30 -7.50
C MET A 5 -18.74 24.33 -7.43
N TYR A 6 -18.11 25.28 -8.12
CA TYR A 6 -16.67 25.47 -8.08
C TYR A 6 -16.16 25.68 -6.65
N ARG A 7 -16.84 26.50 -5.84
CA ARG A 7 -16.45 26.74 -4.44
C ARG A 7 -16.45 25.48 -3.57
N LYS A 8 -17.32 24.50 -3.89
CA LYS A 8 -17.34 23.20 -3.21
C LYS A 8 -16.19 22.32 -3.69
N TYR A 9 -15.94 22.29 -5.00
CA TYR A 9 -14.80 21.56 -5.57
C TYR A 9 -13.48 22.07 -4.99
N ASP A 10 -13.25 23.37 -5.07
CA ASP A 10 -12.02 23.99 -4.59
C ASP A 10 -11.75 23.66 -3.11
N LYS A 11 -12.79 23.61 -2.26
CA LYS A 11 -12.64 23.20 -0.86
C LYS A 11 -12.09 21.78 -0.67
N TYR A 12 -12.54 20.81 -1.47
CA TYR A 12 -12.15 19.40 -1.31
C TYR A 12 -10.90 19.02 -2.13
N TRP A 13 -10.58 19.82 -3.14
CA TRP A 13 -9.46 19.59 -4.06
C TRP A 13 -8.30 20.58 -3.85
N ALA A 14 -8.42 21.50 -2.90
CA ALA A 14 -7.35 22.43 -2.51
C ALA A 14 -6.08 21.71 -2.04
N ASP A 15 -6.23 20.52 -1.45
CA ASP A 15 -5.12 19.65 -1.07
C ASP A 15 -5.23 18.29 -1.75
N PHE A 16 -4.09 17.70 -2.09
CA PHE A 16 -4.05 16.38 -2.69
C PHE A 16 -4.47 15.32 -1.66
N SER A 17 -5.52 14.58 -2.00
CA SER A 17 -6.12 13.59 -1.10
C SER A 17 -5.33 12.29 -1.08
N VAL A 18 -4.89 11.87 0.11
CA VAL A 18 -4.15 10.61 0.32
C VAL A 18 -4.96 9.40 -0.14
N ILE A 19 -6.28 9.38 0.10
CA ILE A 19 -7.11 8.24 -0.29
C ILE A 19 -7.27 8.13 -1.81
N LEU A 20 -7.29 9.25 -2.53
CA LEU A 20 -7.28 9.25 -3.99
C LEU A 20 -5.94 8.78 -4.53
N ALA A 21 -4.82 9.18 -3.91
CA ALA A 21 -3.51 8.70 -4.28
C ALA A 21 -3.39 7.18 -4.11
N ILE A 22 -3.86 6.64 -2.98
CA ILE A 22 -3.89 5.18 -2.73
C ILE A 22 -4.81 4.47 -3.75
N ALA A 23 -6.00 5.01 -4.01
CA ALA A 23 -6.92 4.42 -4.99
C ALA A 23 -6.32 4.37 -6.40
N LEU A 24 -5.54 5.39 -6.78
CA LEU A 24 -4.80 5.38 -8.04
C LEU A 24 -3.74 4.28 -8.06
N ILE A 25 -2.95 4.12 -6.99
CA ILE A 25 -1.90 3.09 -6.90
C ILE A 25 -2.48 1.67 -6.95
N LEU A 26 -3.68 1.47 -6.39
CA LEU A 26 -4.38 0.18 -6.41
C LEU A 26 -5.05 -0.11 -7.76
N ASP A 27 -5.18 0.88 -8.64
CA ASP A 27 -5.65 0.66 -10.00
C ASP A 27 -4.48 0.06 -10.82
N PRO A 28 -4.63 -1.13 -11.42
CA PRO A 28 -3.55 -1.81 -12.15
C PRO A 28 -2.91 -0.97 -13.27
N ARG A 29 -3.58 0.09 -13.72
CA ARG A 29 -3.12 0.98 -14.79
C ARG A 29 -2.13 2.04 -14.30
N TYR A 30 -2.05 2.30 -13.00
CA TYR A 30 -1.22 3.36 -12.45
C TYR A 30 -0.26 2.82 -11.40
N LYS A 31 0.98 3.30 -11.46
CA LYS A 31 2.07 2.89 -10.57
C LYS A 31 2.36 3.98 -9.54
N MET A 32 3.08 3.63 -8.47
CA MET A 32 3.52 4.59 -7.44
C MET A 32 4.31 5.77 -8.06
N THR A 33 5.12 5.49 -9.09
CA THR A 33 5.89 6.47 -9.87
C THR A 33 5.04 7.62 -10.43
N PHE A 34 3.78 7.35 -10.82
CA PHE A 34 2.85 8.39 -11.26
C PHE A 34 2.47 9.34 -10.13
N VAL A 35 2.21 8.80 -8.94
CA VAL A 35 1.90 9.60 -7.75
C VAL A 35 3.11 10.41 -7.32
N GLU A 36 4.31 9.82 -7.35
CA GLU A 36 5.56 10.54 -7.07
C GLU A 36 5.77 11.73 -8.01
N PHE A 37 5.57 11.51 -9.31
CA PHE A 37 5.64 12.57 -10.31
C PHE A 37 4.63 13.69 -10.02
N ALA A 38 3.37 13.34 -9.75
CA ALA A 38 2.31 14.31 -9.47
C ALA A 38 2.61 15.12 -8.20
N TYR A 39 3.03 14.46 -7.12
CA TYR A 39 3.37 15.12 -5.86
C TYR A 39 4.62 16.00 -6.01
N LYS A 40 5.63 15.54 -6.74
CA LYS A 40 6.83 16.34 -7.03
C LYS A 40 6.50 17.59 -7.83
N LYS A 41 5.57 17.48 -8.78
CA LYS A 41 5.14 18.61 -9.61
C LYS A 41 4.39 19.68 -8.81
N VAL A 42 3.56 19.27 -7.85
CA VAL A 42 2.72 20.18 -7.05
C VAL A 42 3.44 20.71 -5.81
N TYR A 43 4.23 19.88 -5.13
CA TYR A 43 4.84 20.20 -3.83
C TYR A 43 6.37 20.30 -3.85
N GLY A 44 7.03 19.96 -4.97
CA GLY A 44 8.49 19.96 -5.08
C GLY A 44 9.15 18.62 -4.67
N SER A 45 10.48 18.58 -4.76
CA SER A 45 11.27 17.33 -4.71
C SER A 45 11.23 16.55 -3.39
N GLU A 46 10.81 17.15 -2.28
CA GLU A 46 10.83 16.54 -0.94
C GLU A 46 9.49 16.79 -0.24
N SER A 47 8.45 16.08 -0.68
CA SER A 47 7.12 16.25 -0.11
C SER A 47 6.90 15.29 1.05
N VAL A 48 6.84 15.82 2.28
CA VAL A 48 6.34 15.09 3.47
C VAL A 48 4.98 14.43 3.18
N LYS A 49 4.19 14.99 2.25
CA LYS A 49 2.90 14.44 1.86
C LYS A 49 3.03 13.15 1.04
N LEU A 50 4.09 12.98 0.24
CA LEU A 50 4.35 11.75 -0.51
C LEU A 50 4.70 10.60 0.44
N GLU A 51 5.55 10.86 1.43
CA GLU A 51 5.90 9.87 2.46
C GLU A 51 4.69 9.45 3.30
N ASN A 52 3.77 10.38 3.56
CA ASN A 52 2.51 10.04 4.20
C ASN A 52 1.66 9.09 3.33
N VAL A 53 1.64 9.25 2.00
CA VAL A 53 0.94 8.31 1.10
C VAL A 53 1.57 6.93 1.17
N ARG A 54 2.91 6.84 1.05
CA ARG A 54 3.65 5.57 1.17
C ARG A 54 3.35 4.88 2.49
N THR A 55 3.50 5.59 3.61
CA THR A 55 3.24 5.06 4.95
C THR A 55 1.81 4.53 5.10
N LYS A 56 0.81 5.25 4.59
CA LYS A 56 -0.59 4.83 4.66
C LYS A 56 -0.89 3.62 3.77
N LEU A 57 -0.30 3.56 2.58
CA LEU A 57 -0.42 2.39 1.70
C LEU A 57 0.16 1.13 2.38
N LEU A 58 1.36 1.24 2.96
CA LEU A 58 2.00 0.13 3.69
C LEU A 58 1.17 -0.33 4.88
N SER A 59 0.63 0.62 5.64
CA SER A 59 -0.24 0.31 6.77
C SER A 59 -1.48 -0.49 6.34
N LEU A 60 -2.12 -0.10 5.24
CA LEU A 60 -3.29 -0.82 4.70
C LEU A 60 -2.91 -2.22 4.21
N PHE A 61 -1.77 -2.35 3.54
CA PHE A 61 -1.28 -3.65 3.09
C PHE A 61 -0.99 -4.59 4.26
N ASN A 62 -0.33 -4.09 5.30
CA ASN A 62 -0.04 -4.88 6.49
C ASN A 62 -1.32 -5.33 7.21
N GLU A 63 -2.30 -4.44 7.33
CA GLU A 63 -3.62 -4.78 7.89
C GLU A 63 -4.31 -5.87 7.06
N TYR A 64 -4.31 -5.75 5.73
CA TYR A 64 -4.85 -6.78 4.83
C TYR A 64 -4.17 -8.14 5.03
N MET A 65 -2.84 -8.18 5.09
CA MET A 65 -2.07 -9.40 5.32
C MET A 65 -2.38 -10.04 6.68
N MET A 66 -2.54 -9.22 7.72
CA MET A 66 -2.94 -9.71 9.05
C MET A 66 -4.33 -10.34 9.06
N HIS A 67 -5.28 -9.74 8.34
CA HIS A 67 -6.62 -10.33 8.20
C HIS A 67 -6.62 -11.60 7.36
N SER A 68 -5.84 -11.65 6.29
CA SER A 68 -5.68 -12.83 5.43
C SER A 68 -5.15 -14.04 6.21
N THR A 69 -4.05 -13.86 6.94
CA THR A 69 -3.43 -14.92 7.76
C THR A 69 -4.33 -15.40 8.91
N ARG A 70 -5.17 -14.50 9.45
CA ARG A 70 -6.16 -14.86 10.50
C ARG A 70 -7.35 -15.64 9.93
N SER A 71 -7.79 -15.34 8.71
CA SER A 71 -8.81 -16.13 8.01
C SER A 71 -8.33 -17.54 7.74
N THR A 72 -7.09 -17.72 7.27
CA THR A 72 -6.51 -19.05 7.01
C THR A 72 -6.45 -19.90 8.28
N ARG A 73 -6.04 -19.33 9.42
CA ARG A 73 -6.03 -20.04 10.72
C ARG A 73 -7.40 -20.50 11.20
N ARG A 74 -8.48 -19.76 10.88
CA ARG A 74 -9.85 -20.15 11.24
C ARG A 74 -10.38 -21.31 10.42
N VAL A 75 -9.91 -21.47 9.18
CA VAL A 75 -10.34 -22.59 8.32
C VAL A 75 -9.70 -23.89 8.78
N THR A 76 -8.44 -23.88 9.21
CA THR A 76 -7.72 -25.07 9.68
C THR A 76 -8.16 -25.55 11.06
N SER A 77 -8.67 -24.66 11.92
CA SER A 77 -9.18 -25.03 13.25
C SER A 77 -10.51 -25.81 13.21
N ASN A 78 -11.23 -25.79 12.08
CA ASN A 78 -12.54 -26.41 11.95
C ASN A 78 -12.50 -27.83 11.37
N SER A 79 -11.31 -28.36 11.02
CA SER A 79 -11.17 -29.65 10.30
C SER A 79 -10.46 -30.77 11.07
N LEU A 80 -10.26 -30.69 12.40
CA LEU A 80 -9.61 -31.76 13.16
C LEU A 80 -10.41 -32.15 14.42
N PRO A 81 -10.61 -33.46 14.69
CA PRO A 81 -11.26 -33.90 15.92
C PRO A 81 -10.35 -33.64 17.12
N ARG A 82 -11.00 -33.18 18.19
CA ARG A 82 -10.44 -32.69 19.46
C ARG A 82 -9.52 -33.71 20.14
N GLY A 83 -8.21 -33.47 20.10
CA GLY A 83 -7.20 -34.09 20.97
C GLY A 83 -6.58 -33.04 21.91
N SER A 84 -6.55 -33.34 23.20
CA SER A 84 -6.11 -32.45 24.29
C SER A 84 -4.58 -32.37 24.38
N GLY A 85 -4.01 -31.16 24.46
CA GLY A 85 -2.61 -30.98 24.85
C GLY A 85 -1.96 -29.65 24.49
N SER A 86 -1.66 -28.85 25.54
CA SER A 86 -0.63 -27.81 25.71
C SER A 86 -0.58 -26.58 24.80
N HIS A 87 -0.76 -25.43 25.47
CA HIS A 87 -0.19 -24.09 25.24
C HIS A 87 0.80 -23.93 24.06
N GLU A 88 0.33 -23.28 23.00
CA GLU A 88 1.16 -22.38 22.18
C GLU A 88 0.43 -21.06 22.02
N SER A 89 0.75 -20.14 22.93
CA SER A 89 0.44 -18.72 22.73
C SER A 89 1.44 -18.18 21.71
N GLU A 90 1.23 -18.43 20.42
CA GLU A 90 1.91 -17.66 19.38
C GLU A 90 1.54 -16.19 19.60
N ASN A 91 2.53 -15.47 20.12
CA ASN A 91 2.47 -14.08 20.48
C ASN A 91 2.10 -13.23 19.25
N ILE A 92 1.07 -12.40 19.41
CA ILE A 92 0.58 -11.45 18.39
C ILE A 92 1.75 -10.65 17.75
N THR A 93 2.82 -10.43 18.52
CA THR A 93 4.07 -9.77 18.09
C THR A 93 4.87 -10.52 17.02
N THR A 94 4.99 -11.86 17.03
CA THR A 94 5.76 -12.58 15.99
C THR A 94 5.04 -12.62 14.66
N SER A 95 3.71 -12.83 14.68
CA SER A 95 2.88 -12.72 13.48
C SER A 95 2.96 -11.31 12.88
N SER A 96 2.92 -10.27 13.73
CA SER A 96 3.09 -8.88 13.30
C SER A 96 4.48 -8.63 12.70
N MET A 97 5.54 -9.17 13.30
CA MET A 97 6.91 -9.05 12.77
C MET A 97 7.05 -9.74 11.41
N ASN A 98 6.48 -10.94 11.26
CA ASN A 98 6.52 -11.68 10.00
C ASN A 98 5.74 -10.96 8.88
N ALA A 99 4.60 -10.34 9.19
CA ALA A 99 3.86 -9.54 8.22
C ALA A 99 4.60 -8.25 7.84
N THR A 100 5.28 -7.59 8.78
CA THR A 100 6.15 -6.45 8.45
C THR A 100 7.33 -6.88 7.58
N ILE A 101 7.96 -8.04 7.85
CA ILE A 101 9.06 -8.57 7.05
C ILE A 101 8.59 -8.91 5.63
N LEU A 102 7.47 -9.63 5.50
CA LEU A 102 6.85 -9.93 4.20
C LEU A 102 6.47 -8.65 3.43
N SER A 103 6.00 -7.61 4.13
CA SER A 103 5.67 -6.34 3.48
C SER A 103 6.91 -5.56 3.01
N LEU A 104 8.05 -5.70 3.69
CA LEU A 104 9.31 -5.10 3.28
C LEU A 104 9.92 -5.86 2.08
N ASP A 105 9.93 -7.19 2.13
CA ASP A 105 10.41 -8.04 1.01
C ASP A 105 9.58 -7.80 -0.27
N LEU A 106 8.25 -7.71 -0.15
CA LEU A 106 7.36 -7.45 -1.28
C LEU A 106 7.49 -6.01 -1.79
N LEU A 107 7.90 -5.06 -0.94
CA LEU A 107 8.20 -3.69 -1.37
C LEU A 107 9.51 -3.58 -2.14
N GLU A 108 10.55 -4.27 -1.69
CA GLU A 108 11.81 -4.35 -2.43
C GLU A 108 11.58 -4.97 -3.81
N GLU A 109 10.76 -6.02 -3.89
CA GLU A 109 10.37 -6.64 -5.15
C GLU A 109 9.58 -5.67 -6.05
N TYR A 110 8.62 -4.92 -5.48
CA TYR A 110 7.85 -3.90 -6.22
C TYR A 110 8.72 -2.74 -6.71
N GLU A 111 9.61 -2.20 -5.87
CA GLU A 111 10.54 -1.14 -6.27
C GLU A 111 11.56 -1.63 -7.32
N SER A 112 12.00 -2.88 -7.21
CA SER A 112 12.86 -3.53 -8.20
C SER A 112 12.12 -3.66 -9.55
N PHE A 113 10.85 -4.07 -9.52
CA PHE A 113 9.99 -4.17 -10.69
C PHE A 113 9.75 -2.80 -11.36
N GLU A 114 9.51 -1.73 -10.57
CA GLU A 114 9.39 -0.36 -11.10
C GLU A 114 10.69 0.12 -11.78
N ARG A 115 11.85 -0.12 -11.15
CA ARG A 115 13.15 0.26 -11.73
C ARG A 115 13.47 -0.49 -13.04
N TYR A 116 12.96 -1.71 -13.20
CA TYR A 116 13.14 -2.50 -14.41
C TYR A 116 12.38 -1.91 -15.61
N GLU A 117 11.16 -1.42 -15.42
CA GLU A 117 10.37 -0.77 -16.46
C GLU A 117 11.03 0.53 -16.96
N ASP A 118 11.54 1.38 -16.05
CA ASP A 118 12.21 2.63 -16.41
C ASP A 118 13.50 2.41 -17.24
N THR A 119 14.25 1.36 -16.94
CA THR A 119 15.48 1.01 -17.67
C THR A 119 15.21 0.33 -19.01
N SER A 120 14.10 -0.42 -19.12
CA SER A 120 13.67 -1.05 -20.37
C SER A 120 13.26 -0.03 -21.44
N LEU A 121 12.64 1.09 -21.03
CA LEU A 121 12.25 2.19 -21.93
C LEU A 121 13.45 3.01 -22.42
N LEU A 122 14.56 3.04 -21.65
CA LEU A 122 15.79 3.73 -22.05
C LEU A 122 16.58 2.91 -23.10
N ASN A 123 16.55 1.59 -23.01
CA ASN A 123 17.29 0.69 -23.91
C ASN A 123 16.57 0.40 -25.24
N GLN A 124 15.33 0.88 -25.43
CA GLN A 124 14.59 0.74 -26.70
C GLN A 124 14.69 1.98 -27.61
N LYS A 125 15.43 3.03 -27.21
CA LYS A 125 15.56 4.29 -27.95
C LYS A 125 16.96 4.58 -28.50
N THR A 126 17.81 3.55 -28.64
CA THR A 126 19.06 3.61 -29.41
C THR A 126 18.97 2.61 -30.55
#